data_AF-A0AAE2Y9A3-F1
#
_entry.id   AF-A0AAE2Y9A3-F1
#
_cell.length_a   1.000
_cell.length_b   1.000
_cell.length_c   1.000
_cell.angle_alpha   90.00
_cell.angle_beta   90.00
_cell.angle_gamma   90.00
#
_symmetry.space_group_name_H-M   'P 1'
#
loop_
_entity.id
_entity.type
_entity.pdbx_description
1 polymer ?
#
loop_
_entity_poly.entity_id
_entity_poly.type
_entity_poly.pdbx_seq_one_letter_code
_entity_poly.pdbx_strand_id
1 'polypeptide(L)'
;MSDITEEVLSLVVAATLASQGYYVCLQPEVLGKRYKPSVAAIKPTLSELKKRVERGVIPPEIVYYLDDELWTGEANLLSETKEDRFSFREFLDNSTWVEKRIDGESVYLRLRDYHVPSRECVMVNCGFGNPIRAVRTLRELRDCCNRAYLVFPFYVDEDFLDHCVDSGVGFQVFHREVGLLKEIVPAEFEEAKNRRSFRYLCEFVLRENLRYRVGEK
;
A
#
# COMPACT_ATOMS: atom_id res chain seq x y z
N MET A 1 -10.96 32.45 5.19
CA MET A 1 -11.09 31.00 5.43
C MET A 1 -9.68 30.52 5.73
N SER A 2 -9.36 30.02 6.93
CA SER A 2 -8.03 29.45 7.16
C SER A 2 -8.02 28.05 6.53
N ASP A 3 -7.28 27.95 5.43
CA ASP A 3 -7.42 26.94 4.38
C ASP A 3 -7.04 25.54 4.85
N ILE A 4 -7.94 24.58 4.71
CA ILE A 4 -7.57 23.17 4.79
C ILE A 4 -6.64 22.92 3.60
N THR A 5 -5.41 22.48 3.88
CA THR A 5 -4.46 22.06 2.85
C THR A 5 -4.62 20.57 2.54
N GLU A 6 -4.10 20.12 1.40
CA GLU A 6 -4.08 18.70 1.03
C GLU A 6 -3.31 17.85 2.07
N GLU A 7 -2.27 18.43 2.70
CA GLU A 7 -1.50 17.80 3.77
C GLU A 7 -2.34 17.60 5.03
N VAL A 8 -3.06 18.64 5.48
CA VAL A 8 -3.97 18.56 6.63
C VAL A 8 -5.06 17.53 6.37
N LEU A 9 -5.63 17.53 5.16
CA LEU A 9 -6.66 16.56 4.78
C LEU A 9 -6.12 15.12 4.78
N SER A 10 -4.89 14.91 4.30
CA SER A 10 -4.22 13.61 4.32
C SER A 10 -4.01 13.10 5.76
N LEU A 11 -3.65 13.99 6.69
CA LEU A 11 -3.53 13.65 8.11
C LEU A 11 -4.87 13.26 8.73
N VAL A 12 -5.94 14.01 8.43
CA VAL A 12 -7.30 13.69 8.90
C VAL A 12 -7.75 12.32 8.39
N VAL A 13 -7.52 12.04 7.11
CA VAL A 13 -7.81 10.73 6.50
C VAL A 13 -7.02 9.62 7.20
N ALA A 14 -5.72 9.81 7.37
CA ALA A 14 -4.85 8.82 8.02
C ALA A 14 -5.29 8.55 9.47
N ALA A 15 -5.61 9.59 10.24
CA ALA A 15 -6.12 9.45 11.60
C ALA A 15 -7.47 8.71 11.64
N THR A 16 -8.38 9.03 10.72
CA THR A 16 -9.68 8.37 10.61
C THR A 16 -9.52 6.90 10.30
N LEU A 17 -8.72 6.53 9.31
CA LEU A 17 -8.46 5.13 8.97
C LEU A 17 -7.74 4.40 10.12
N ALA A 18 -6.75 5.03 10.76
CA ALA A 18 -6.08 4.44 11.92
C ALA A 18 -7.05 4.14 13.07
N SER A 19 -8.02 5.02 13.33
CA SER A 19 -9.06 4.81 14.35
C SER A 19 -9.97 3.61 14.06
N GLN A 20 -10.07 3.22 12.78
CA GLN A 20 -10.83 2.06 12.32
C GLN A 20 -10.00 0.76 12.26
N GLY A 21 -8.78 0.80 12.82
CA GLY A 21 -7.88 -0.34 12.91
C GLY A 21 -7.03 -0.58 11.66
N TYR A 22 -6.93 0.40 10.75
CA TYR A 22 -5.96 0.31 9.65
C TYR A 22 -4.57 0.71 10.11
N TYR A 23 -3.56 0.13 9.48
CA TYR A 23 -2.19 0.63 9.50
C TYR A 23 -2.07 1.61 8.33
N VAL A 24 -1.46 2.78 8.57
CA VAL A 24 -1.51 3.90 7.61
C VAL A 24 -0.11 4.40 7.30
N CYS A 25 0.09 4.86 6.06
CA CYS A 25 1.31 5.52 5.63
C CYS A 25 0.93 6.72 4.75
N LEU A 26 1.60 7.85 4.98
CA LEU A 26 1.44 9.06 4.18
C LEU A 26 2.42 9.01 3.00
N GLN A 27 1.91 9.38 1.81
CA GLN A 27 2.70 9.47 0.58
C GLN A 27 3.62 8.26 0.27
N PRO A 28 3.13 7.01 0.43
CA PRO A 28 3.98 5.84 0.23
C PRO A 28 4.41 5.73 -1.24
N GLU A 29 5.61 5.21 -1.44
CA GLU A 29 6.04 4.78 -2.76
C GLU A 29 5.28 3.50 -3.14
N VAL A 30 4.90 3.37 -4.41
CA VAL A 30 4.31 2.14 -4.95
C VAL A 30 5.25 1.63 -6.03
N LEU A 31 5.98 0.56 -5.73
CA LEU A 31 6.98 0.04 -6.64
C LEU A 31 6.33 -0.42 -7.97
N GLY A 32 6.96 -0.06 -9.08
CA GLY A 32 6.42 -0.27 -10.43
C GLY A 32 5.40 0.77 -10.89
N LYS A 33 5.14 1.83 -10.09
CA LYS A 33 4.20 2.90 -10.43
C LYS A 33 4.87 4.27 -10.32
N ARG A 34 4.45 5.18 -11.21
CA ARG A 34 4.97 6.57 -11.25
C ARG A 34 4.32 7.48 -10.21
N TYR A 35 3.08 7.19 -9.83
CA TYR A 35 2.28 8.04 -8.96
C TYR A 35 2.25 7.50 -7.54
N LYS A 36 2.04 8.39 -6.57
CA LYS A 36 1.92 8.08 -5.14
C LYS A 36 0.55 8.56 -4.65
N PRO A 37 -0.20 7.76 -3.87
CA PRO A 37 -1.40 8.24 -3.22
C PRO A 37 -1.02 9.19 -2.08
N SER A 38 -1.96 10.03 -1.62
CA SER A 38 -1.73 10.86 -0.43
C SER A 38 -1.63 10.02 0.84
N VAL A 39 -2.45 8.95 0.92
CA VAL A 39 -2.46 7.99 2.01
C VAL A 39 -2.61 6.58 1.43
N ALA A 40 -1.87 5.61 1.95
CA ALA A 40 -2.27 4.20 1.82
C ALA A 40 -2.54 3.62 3.21
N ALA A 41 -3.53 2.75 3.29
CA ALA A 41 -3.94 2.11 4.51
C ALA A 41 -4.19 0.63 4.27
N ILE A 42 -3.74 -0.22 5.17
CA ILE A 42 -4.02 -1.66 5.11
C ILE A 42 -4.76 -2.09 6.36
N LYS A 43 -5.66 -3.07 6.21
CA LYS A 43 -6.31 -3.74 7.34
C LYS A 43 -5.62 -5.08 7.58
N PRO A 44 -4.61 -5.14 8.46
CA PRO A 44 -3.84 -6.34 8.63
C PRO A 44 -4.67 -7.46 9.27
N THR A 45 -4.33 -8.71 8.96
CA THR A 45 -4.93 -9.87 9.63
C THR A 45 -4.08 -10.27 10.84
N LEU A 46 -4.74 -10.66 11.94
CA LEU A 46 -4.05 -10.98 13.18
C LEU A 46 -3.08 -12.17 13.02
N SER A 47 -3.44 -13.17 12.21
CA SER A 47 -2.57 -14.32 11.93
C SER A 47 -1.27 -13.90 11.25
N GLU A 48 -1.35 -13.02 10.26
CA GLU A 48 -0.18 -12.58 9.50
C GLU A 48 0.67 -11.57 10.28
N LEU A 49 0.06 -10.77 11.16
CA LEU A 49 0.79 -9.94 12.13
C LEU A 49 1.61 -10.80 13.09
N LYS A 50 1.02 -11.85 13.69
CA LYS A 50 1.73 -12.75 14.60
C LYS A 50 2.93 -13.39 13.92
N LYS A 51 2.77 -13.89 12.69
CA LYS A 51 3.88 -14.44 11.91
C LYS A 51 5.04 -13.44 11.75
N ARG A 52 4.76 -12.16 11.50
CA ARG A 52 5.80 -11.11 11.33
C ARG A 52 6.44 -10.67 12.63
N VAL A 53 5.72 -10.76 13.75
CA VAL A 53 6.31 -10.57 15.09
C VAL A 53 7.25 -11.73 15.44
N GLU A 54 6.90 -12.97 15.07
CA GLU A 54 7.72 -14.16 15.38
C GLU A 54 8.91 -14.34 14.42
N ARG A 55 8.70 -14.12 13.12
CA ARG A 55 9.69 -14.36 12.05
C ARG A 55 10.50 -13.13 11.66
N GLY A 56 10.13 -11.95 12.16
CA GLY A 56 10.62 -10.66 11.70
C GLY A 56 9.85 -10.15 10.47
N VAL A 57 9.98 -8.84 10.20
CA VAL A 57 9.33 -8.20 9.05
C VAL A 57 10.12 -8.50 7.77
N ILE A 58 9.40 -8.84 6.70
CA ILE A 58 10.00 -9.04 5.38
C ILE A 58 10.21 -7.70 4.67
N PRO A 59 11.39 -7.44 4.08
CA PRO A 59 11.59 -6.26 3.25
C PRO A 59 10.56 -6.22 2.10
N PRO A 60 9.85 -5.09 1.89
CA PRO A 60 8.84 -4.97 0.83
C PRO A 60 9.38 -5.32 -0.56
N GLU A 61 10.64 -4.99 -0.82
CA GLU A 61 11.31 -5.27 -2.08
C GLU A 61 11.44 -6.78 -2.33
N ILE A 62 11.67 -7.59 -1.29
CA ILE A 62 11.73 -9.05 -1.41
C ILE A 62 10.40 -9.62 -1.91
N VAL A 63 9.27 -9.16 -1.37
CA VAL A 63 7.94 -9.67 -1.78
C VAL A 63 7.45 -9.12 -3.12
N TYR A 64 8.08 -8.06 -3.62
CA TYR A 64 7.85 -7.55 -4.96
C TYR A 64 8.47 -8.47 -6.01
N TYR A 65 9.71 -8.91 -5.77
CA TYR A 65 10.48 -9.70 -6.74
C TYR A 65 10.33 -11.22 -6.57
N LEU A 66 10.08 -11.71 -5.36
CA LEU A 66 9.85 -13.12 -5.10
C LEU A 66 8.35 -13.45 -5.04
N ASP A 67 8.06 -14.71 -5.34
CA ASP A 67 6.74 -15.31 -5.29
C ASP A 67 6.81 -16.62 -4.48
N ASP A 68 5.69 -17.08 -3.95
CA ASP A 68 5.58 -18.35 -3.21
C ASP A 68 5.39 -19.56 -4.13
N GLU A 69 4.87 -19.35 -5.34
CA GLU A 69 4.62 -20.43 -6.31
C GLU A 69 5.81 -20.64 -7.27
N LEU A 70 6.61 -19.61 -7.52
CA LEU A 70 7.67 -19.62 -8.54
C LEU A 70 9.08 -19.51 -7.94
N TRP A 71 9.98 -20.33 -8.46
CA TRP A 71 11.42 -20.26 -8.16
C TRP A 71 12.11 -19.22 -9.04
N THR A 72 12.68 -18.19 -8.42
CA THR A 72 13.41 -17.11 -9.09
C THR A 72 14.91 -17.27 -8.88
N GLY A 73 15.70 -17.17 -9.94
CA GLY A 73 17.17 -17.21 -9.82
C GLY A 73 17.71 -16.01 -9.03
N GLU A 74 18.63 -16.26 -8.09
CA GLU A 74 19.23 -15.22 -7.23
C GLU A 74 19.93 -14.12 -8.04
N ALA A 75 20.58 -14.48 -9.15
CA ALA A 75 21.25 -13.52 -10.03
C ALA A 75 20.27 -12.48 -10.62
N ASN A 76 19.03 -12.90 -10.93
CA ASN A 76 18.01 -12.00 -11.45
C ASN A 76 17.59 -10.99 -10.37
N LEU A 77 17.33 -11.47 -9.15
CA LEU A 77 16.99 -10.63 -8.00
C LEU A 77 18.09 -9.59 -7.72
N LEU A 78 19.36 -10.02 -7.66
CA LEU A 78 20.49 -9.12 -7.40
C LEU A 78 20.71 -8.10 -8.53
N SER A 79 20.35 -8.43 -9.77
CA SER A 79 20.43 -7.50 -10.90
C SER A 79 19.34 -6.43 -10.88
N GLU A 80 18.12 -6.79 -10.46
CA GLU A 80 16.96 -5.89 -10.40
C GLU A 80 16.99 -4.95 -9.19
N THR A 81 17.82 -5.27 -8.18
CA THR A 81 17.90 -4.58 -6.89
C THR A 81 19.12 -3.65 -6.74
N LYS A 82 19.91 -3.43 -7.81
CA LYS A 82 21.17 -2.66 -7.79
C LYS A 82 21.04 -1.17 -7.42
N GLU A 83 19.86 -0.66 -7.08
CA GLU A 83 19.68 0.69 -6.54
C GLU A 83 19.92 0.71 -5.01
N ASP A 84 21.20 0.73 -4.60
CA ASP A 84 21.85 1.32 -3.40
C ASP A 84 21.18 1.35 -2.00
N ARG A 85 19.99 0.79 -1.78
CA ARG A 85 19.22 1.01 -0.54
C ARG A 85 19.13 -0.20 0.40
N PHE A 86 19.51 -1.40 -0.02
CA PHE A 86 19.43 -2.59 0.85
C PHE A 86 20.36 -3.73 0.39
N SER A 87 21.19 -4.27 1.31
CA SER A 87 21.98 -5.47 1.04
C SER A 87 21.09 -6.71 1.18
N PHE A 88 20.49 -7.14 0.08
CA PHE A 88 19.62 -8.33 0.06
C PHE A 88 20.32 -9.60 0.50
N ARG A 89 21.64 -9.70 0.31
CA ARG A 89 22.40 -10.92 0.57
C ARG A 89 22.36 -11.35 2.04
N GLU A 90 22.60 -10.41 2.95
CA GLU A 90 22.57 -10.69 4.40
C GLU A 90 21.17 -11.09 4.88
N PHE A 91 20.14 -10.43 4.36
CA PHE A 91 18.75 -10.81 4.64
C PHE A 91 18.48 -12.22 4.14
N LEU A 92 18.82 -12.53 2.88
CA LEU A 92 18.54 -13.82 2.25
C LEU A 92 19.23 -14.98 2.97
N ASP A 93 20.45 -14.79 3.48
CA ASP A 93 21.21 -15.83 4.19
C ASP A 93 20.59 -16.22 5.53
N ASN A 94 19.93 -15.28 6.21
CA ASN A 94 19.32 -15.50 7.51
C ASN A 94 17.78 -15.47 7.48
N SER A 95 17.18 -15.44 6.29
CA SER A 95 15.74 -15.22 6.14
C SER A 95 14.95 -16.46 6.54
N THR A 96 14.01 -16.29 7.45
CA THR A 96 12.96 -17.29 7.75
C THR A 96 11.84 -17.29 6.71
N TRP A 97 11.84 -16.30 5.80
CA TRP A 97 10.79 -16.07 4.80
C TRP A 97 11.13 -16.60 3.41
N VAL A 98 12.38 -17.00 3.15
CA VAL A 98 12.84 -17.41 1.82
C VAL A 98 13.33 -18.84 1.85
N GLU A 99 12.86 -19.65 0.91
CA GLU A 99 13.43 -20.97 0.62
C GLU A 99 14.50 -20.86 -0.45
N LYS A 100 15.58 -21.63 -0.28
CA LYS A 100 16.68 -21.72 -1.23
C LYS A 100 16.75 -23.12 -1.82
N ARG A 101 16.91 -23.20 -3.14
CA ARG A 101 17.21 -24.43 -3.88
C ARG A 101 18.46 -24.22 -4.71
N ILE A 102 19.43 -25.12 -4.55
CA ILE A 102 20.68 -25.11 -5.31
C ILE A 102 20.58 -26.17 -6.40
N ASP A 103 20.82 -25.77 -7.64
CA ASP A 103 20.90 -26.65 -8.80
C ASP A 103 22.18 -26.34 -9.58
N GLY A 104 23.18 -27.21 -9.44
CA GLY A 104 24.55 -26.94 -9.90
C GLY A 104 25.14 -25.69 -9.25
N GLU A 105 25.55 -24.72 -10.08
CA GLU A 105 26.08 -23.42 -9.65
C GLU A 105 25.00 -22.35 -9.45
N SER A 106 23.74 -22.67 -9.74
CA SER A 106 22.63 -21.72 -9.69
C SER A 106 21.84 -21.82 -8.40
N VAL A 107 21.57 -20.67 -7.79
CA VAL A 107 20.71 -20.54 -6.61
C VAL A 107 19.35 -20.02 -7.03
N TYR A 108 18.30 -20.70 -6.61
CA TYR A 108 16.91 -20.31 -6.81
C TYR A 108 16.25 -20.01 -5.47
N LEU A 109 15.44 -18.96 -5.44
CA LEU A 109 14.79 -18.40 -4.28
C LEU A 109 13.27 -18.38 -4.50
N ARG A 110 12.49 -18.64 -3.45
CA ARG A 110 11.05 -18.39 -3.43
C ARG A 110 10.60 -17.99 -2.02
N LEU A 111 9.43 -17.38 -1.92
CA LEU A 111 8.83 -17.08 -0.61
C LEU A 111 8.33 -18.36 0.06
N ARG A 112 8.54 -18.45 1.37
CA ARG A 112 8.13 -19.57 2.22
C ARG A 112 6.81 -19.25 2.92
N ASP A 113 5.75 -20.01 2.63
CA ASP A 113 4.46 -19.92 3.35
C ASP A 113 3.99 -18.45 3.47
N TYR A 114 4.15 -17.70 2.37
CA TYR A 114 3.86 -16.28 2.37
C TYR A 114 2.40 -16.04 2.02
N HIS A 115 1.72 -15.29 2.87
CA HIS A 115 0.43 -14.73 2.56
C HIS A 115 0.48 -13.21 2.71
N VAL A 116 -0.32 -12.53 1.88
CA VAL A 116 -0.42 -11.08 1.96
C VAL A 116 -0.96 -10.70 3.35
N PRO A 117 -0.32 -9.76 4.07
CA PRO A 117 -0.68 -9.51 5.46
C PRO A 117 -2.00 -8.75 5.64
N SER A 118 -2.70 -8.41 4.55
CA SER A 118 -3.87 -7.54 4.57
C SER A 118 -5.05 -8.20 3.88
N ARG A 119 -6.23 -8.00 4.45
CA ARG A 119 -7.51 -8.32 3.80
C ARG A 119 -8.07 -7.17 2.96
N GLU A 120 -7.53 -5.97 3.16
CA GLU A 120 -8.00 -4.75 2.50
C GLU A 120 -6.88 -3.72 2.41
N CYS A 121 -6.62 -3.21 1.22
CA CYS A 121 -5.74 -2.07 0.98
C CYS A 121 -6.57 -0.91 0.41
N VAL A 122 -6.56 0.21 1.10
CA VAL A 122 -7.23 1.46 0.72
C VAL A 122 -6.16 2.47 0.31
N MET A 123 -6.36 3.10 -0.83
CA MET A 123 -5.58 4.27 -1.25
C MET A 123 -6.45 5.50 -1.24
N VAL A 124 -5.91 6.63 -0.82
CA VAL A 124 -6.64 7.88 -0.78
C VAL A 124 -5.82 8.98 -1.41
N ASN A 125 -6.46 9.81 -2.23
CA ASN A 125 -5.85 11.01 -2.77
C ASN A 125 -6.64 12.24 -2.31
N CYS A 126 -5.92 13.16 -1.65
CA CYS A 126 -6.45 14.41 -1.10
C CYS A 126 -6.15 15.61 -2.01
N GLY A 127 -5.79 15.35 -3.28
CA GLY A 127 -5.35 16.32 -4.28
C GLY A 127 -6.46 17.25 -4.82
N PHE A 128 -7.23 17.90 -3.94
CA PHE A 128 -8.38 18.75 -4.34
C PHE A 128 -7.97 20.02 -5.07
N GLY A 129 -6.70 20.44 -5.01
CA GLY A 129 -6.16 21.54 -5.81
C GLY A 129 -6.00 21.18 -7.30
N ASN A 130 -5.90 19.88 -7.63
CA ASN A 130 -5.95 19.38 -9.00
C ASN A 130 -6.72 18.04 -9.07
N PRO A 131 -8.07 18.09 -9.06
CA PRO A 131 -8.92 16.91 -9.05
C PRO A 131 -8.65 15.93 -10.19
N ILE A 132 -8.40 16.44 -11.40
CA ILE A 132 -8.12 15.63 -12.59
C ILE A 132 -6.85 14.81 -12.39
N ARG A 133 -5.79 15.41 -11.83
CA ARG A 133 -4.55 14.71 -11.50
C ARG A 133 -4.77 13.66 -10.40
N ALA A 134 -5.61 13.98 -9.41
CA ALA A 134 -5.94 13.05 -8.33
C ALA A 134 -6.69 11.81 -8.85
N VAL A 135 -7.70 11.99 -9.71
CA VAL A 135 -8.41 10.90 -10.40
C VAL A 135 -7.44 10.04 -11.21
N ARG A 136 -6.59 10.67 -12.04
CA ARG A 136 -5.58 9.95 -12.85
C ARG A 136 -4.63 9.12 -11.99
N THR A 137 -4.18 9.68 -10.87
CA THR A 137 -3.32 8.98 -9.92
C THR A 137 -3.99 7.71 -9.42
N LEU A 138 -5.25 7.78 -8.98
CA LEU A 138 -5.97 6.62 -8.46
C LEU A 138 -6.28 5.59 -9.55
N ARG A 139 -6.60 6.02 -10.76
CA ARG A 139 -6.81 5.11 -11.92
C ARG A 139 -5.56 4.31 -12.27
N GLU A 140 -4.38 4.93 -12.19
CA GLU A 140 -3.09 4.25 -12.44
C GLU A 140 -2.70 3.26 -11.33
N LEU A 141 -3.23 3.47 -10.12
CA LEU A 141 -2.97 2.65 -8.94
C LEU A 141 -4.09 1.61 -8.66
N ARG A 142 -5.14 1.57 -9.47
CA ARG A 142 -6.34 0.73 -9.23
C ARG A 142 -6.05 -0.76 -9.14
N ASP A 143 -4.98 -1.22 -9.80
CA ASP A 143 -4.55 -2.62 -9.79
C ASP A 143 -3.71 -2.99 -8.55
N CYS A 144 -3.40 -2.02 -7.69
CA CYS A 144 -2.54 -2.15 -6.52
C CYS A 144 -3.29 -1.99 -5.19
N CYS A 145 -4.62 -1.91 -5.20
CA CYS A 145 -5.44 -1.73 -4.00
C CYS A 145 -6.83 -2.37 -4.19
N ASN A 146 -7.58 -2.51 -3.09
CA ASN A 146 -8.96 -2.99 -3.11
C ASN A 146 -9.96 -1.83 -3.18
N ARG A 147 -9.57 -0.64 -2.71
CA ARG A 147 -10.41 0.56 -2.71
C ARG A 147 -9.57 1.79 -2.93
N ALA A 148 -10.07 2.74 -3.72
CA ALA A 148 -9.48 4.06 -3.84
C ALA A 148 -10.52 5.14 -3.63
N TYR A 149 -10.13 6.18 -2.89
CA TYR A 149 -10.98 7.33 -2.59
C TYR A 149 -10.35 8.65 -2.97
N LEU A 150 -11.16 9.56 -3.50
CA LEU A 150 -10.89 10.98 -3.50
C LEU A 150 -11.54 11.62 -2.28
N VAL A 151 -10.80 12.53 -1.64
CA VAL A 151 -11.31 13.26 -0.48
C VAL A 151 -11.25 14.74 -0.73
N PHE A 152 -12.37 15.42 -0.51
CA PHE A 152 -12.51 16.85 -0.66
C PHE A 152 -12.94 17.51 0.64
N PRO A 153 -12.50 18.75 0.92
CA PRO A 153 -12.99 19.52 2.06
C PRO A 153 -14.32 20.24 1.77
N PHE A 154 -14.93 20.00 0.61
CA PHE A 154 -16.19 20.58 0.15
C PHE A 154 -16.93 19.62 -0.79
N TYR A 155 -18.23 19.87 -0.99
CA TYR A 155 -19.02 19.17 -1.99
C TYR A 155 -18.63 19.63 -3.40
N VAL A 156 -18.69 18.71 -4.35
CA VAL A 156 -18.47 18.94 -5.79
C VAL A 156 -19.77 18.76 -6.55
N ASP A 157 -19.82 19.21 -7.79
CA ASP A 157 -20.99 19.07 -8.66
C ASP A 157 -21.28 17.61 -9.03
N GLU A 158 -22.52 17.35 -9.47
CA GLU A 158 -22.99 16.02 -9.87
C GLU A 158 -22.19 15.48 -11.07
N ASP A 159 -21.85 16.33 -12.05
CA ASP A 159 -21.07 15.94 -13.23
C ASP A 159 -19.70 15.33 -12.84
N PHE A 160 -19.02 15.89 -11.82
CA PHE A 160 -17.76 15.34 -11.33
C PHE A 160 -17.96 14.05 -10.51
N LEU A 161 -19.06 13.95 -9.76
CA LEU A 161 -19.40 12.72 -9.04
C LEU A 161 -19.64 11.56 -10.02
N ASP A 162 -20.37 11.81 -11.11
CA ASP A 162 -20.62 10.83 -12.17
C ASP A 162 -19.29 10.36 -12.79
N HIS A 163 -18.34 11.27 -13.02
CA HIS A 163 -17.00 10.89 -13.51
C HIS A 163 -16.22 9.98 -12.53
N CYS A 164 -16.43 10.17 -11.22
CA CYS A 164 -15.81 9.31 -10.20
C CYS A 164 -16.42 7.91 -10.22
N VAL A 165 -17.75 7.82 -10.32
CA VAL A 165 -18.51 6.56 -10.45
C VAL A 165 -18.02 5.76 -11.66
N ASP A 166 -17.96 6.40 -12.83
CA ASP A 166 -17.49 5.75 -14.08
C ASP A 166 -16.04 5.23 -13.98
N SER A 167 -15.24 5.83 -13.10
CA SER A 167 -13.85 5.42 -12.86
C SER A 167 -13.71 4.34 -11.78
N GLY A 168 -14.79 3.97 -11.09
CA GLY A 168 -14.82 3.07 -9.92
C GLY A 168 -14.20 3.68 -8.65
N VAL A 169 -13.85 4.97 -8.69
CA VAL A 169 -13.18 5.67 -7.59
C VAL A 169 -14.24 6.20 -6.63
N GLY A 170 -14.10 5.87 -5.35
CA GLY A 170 -15.00 6.39 -4.32
C GLY A 170 -14.75 7.88 -4.05
N PHE A 171 -15.74 8.54 -3.48
CA PHE A 171 -15.69 9.96 -3.16
C PHE A 171 -16.14 10.19 -1.71
N GLN A 172 -15.33 10.94 -0.96
CA GLN A 172 -15.64 11.33 0.41
C GLN A 172 -15.50 12.84 0.61
N VAL A 173 -16.34 13.40 1.47
CA VAL A 173 -16.29 14.81 1.89
C VAL A 173 -15.88 14.87 3.35
N PHE A 174 -14.91 15.72 3.65
CA PHE A 174 -14.57 16.07 5.02
C PHE A 174 -15.47 17.20 5.54
N HIS A 175 -16.34 16.87 6.48
CA HIS A 175 -17.20 17.82 7.17
C HIS A 175 -16.46 18.42 8.36
N ARG A 176 -15.84 19.59 8.13
CA ARG A 176 -15.05 20.29 9.15
C ARG A 176 -15.80 20.54 10.46
N GLU A 177 -17.07 20.94 10.38
CA GLU A 177 -17.87 21.33 11.55
C GLU A 177 -18.04 20.20 12.57
N VAL A 178 -18.08 18.96 12.08
CA VAL A 178 -18.31 17.75 12.88
C VAL A 178 -17.09 16.83 12.91
N GLY A 179 -16.03 17.17 12.18
CA GLY A 179 -14.77 16.42 12.14
C GLY A 179 -14.88 15.02 11.55
N LEU A 180 -15.78 14.80 10.57
CA LEU A 180 -16.03 13.46 10.00
C LEU A 180 -15.84 13.40 8.48
N LEU A 181 -15.44 12.24 7.99
CA LEU A 181 -15.44 11.89 6.57
C LEU A 181 -16.75 11.20 6.22
N LYS A 182 -17.52 11.78 5.29
CA LYS A 182 -18.75 11.19 4.77
C LYS A 182 -18.48 10.62 3.40
N GLU A 183 -18.73 9.33 3.22
CA GLU A 183 -18.74 8.70 1.91
C GLU A 183 -20.00 9.13 1.14
N ILE A 184 -19.81 9.63 -0.07
CA ILE A 184 -20.89 10.02 -0.99
C ILE A 184 -21.01 8.99 -2.11
N VAL A 185 -19.86 8.53 -2.62
CA VAL A 185 -19.77 7.48 -3.65
C VAL A 185 -18.88 6.37 -3.09
N PRO A 186 -19.37 5.12 -2.99
CA PRO A 186 -18.55 4.00 -2.56
C PRO A 186 -17.48 3.67 -3.60
N ALA A 187 -16.32 3.19 -3.16
CA ALA A 187 -15.29 2.70 -4.06
C ALA A 187 -15.62 1.27 -4.53
N GLU A 188 -15.58 1.04 -5.85
CA GLU A 188 -15.89 -0.24 -6.47
C GLU A 188 -14.73 -0.71 -7.35
N PHE A 189 -13.68 -1.25 -6.72
CA PHE A 189 -12.62 -1.95 -7.43
C PHE A 189 -12.76 -3.46 -7.29
N GLU A 190 -12.48 -4.17 -8.38
CA GLU A 190 -12.25 -5.61 -8.37
C GLU A 190 -10.96 -5.96 -7.61
N GLU A 191 -10.72 -7.26 -7.38
CA GLU A 191 -9.49 -7.77 -6.75
C GLU A 191 -8.21 -7.19 -7.39
N ALA A 192 -7.20 -6.91 -6.56
CA ALA A 192 -5.94 -6.31 -6.99
C ALA A 192 -5.22 -7.18 -8.04
N LYS A 193 -5.16 -6.69 -9.28
CA LYS A 193 -4.60 -7.44 -10.44
C LYS A 193 -3.08 -7.46 -10.44
N ASN A 194 -2.43 -6.42 -9.91
CA ASN A 194 -0.97 -6.36 -9.79
C ASN A 194 -0.54 -6.83 -8.39
N ARG A 195 -0.45 -8.15 -8.24
CA ARG A 195 -0.09 -8.80 -6.97
C ARG A 195 1.27 -8.34 -6.43
N ARG A 196 2.26 -8.09 -7.30
CA ARG A 196 3.62 -7.68 -6.86
C ARG A 196 3.60 -6.32 -6.18
N SER A 197 3.02 -5.30 -6.81
CA SER A 197 2.89 -3.96 -6.24
C SER A 197 1.96 -3.95 -5.02
N PHE A 198 0.91 -4.77 -5.02
CA PHE A 198 0.02 -4.94 -3.87
C PHE A 198 0.74 -5.53 -2.65
N ARG A 199 1.51 -6.62 -2.83
CA ARG A 199 2.33 -7.24 -1.77
C ARG A 199 3.34 -6.25 -1.22
N TYR A 200 4.08 -5.57 -2.11
CA TYR A 200 5.04 -4.54 -1.76
C TYR A 200 4.42 -3.50 -0.85
N LEU A 201 3.31 -2.90 -1.27
CA LEU A 201 2.66 -1.83 -0.52
C LEU A 201 2.17 -2.32 0.84
N CYS A 202 1.60 -3.53 0.91
CA CYS A 202 1.15 -4.11 2.17
C CYS A 202 2.30 -4.28 3.16
N GLU A 203 3.42 -4.85 2.74
CA GLU A 203 4.58 -4.99 3.61
C GLU A 203 5.22 -3.65 3.96
N PHE A 204 5.20 -2.68 3.02
CA PHE A 204 5.70 -1.33 3.27
C PHE A 204 4.91 -0.65 4.38
N VAL A 205 3.59 -0.58 4.25
CA VAL A 205 2.71 0.02 5.28
C VAL A 205 2.81 -0.76 6.60
N LEU A 206 2.87 -2.09 6.54
CA LEU A 206 3.02 -2.92 7.73
C LEU A 206 4.33 -2.61 8.46
N ARG A 207 5.46 -2.58 7.78
CA ARG A 207 6.78 -2.30 8.36
C ARG A 207 6.81 -0.93 9.05
N GLU A 208 6.29 0.10 8.38
CA GLU A 208 6.25 1.46 8.92
C GLU A 208 5.37 1.56 10.18
N ASN A 209 4.39 0.68 10.38
CA ASN A 209 3.50 0.74 11.54
C ASN A 209 3.88 -0.27 12.63
N LEU A 210 4.43 -1.43 12.26
CA LEU A 210 4.71 -2.51 13.18
C LEU A 210 5.91 -2.17 14.07
N ARG A 211 6.98 -1.58 13.52
CA ARG A 211 8.18 -1.17 14.29
C ARG A 211 7.82 -0.39 15.56
N TYR A 212 6.97 0.62 15.43
CA TYR A 212 6.51 1.43 16.57
C TYR A 212 5.67 0.66 17.60
N ARG A 213 5.00 -0.43 17.20
CA ARG A 213 4.11 -1.22 18.05
C ARG A 213 4.79 -2.38 18.76
N VAL A 214 5.85 -2.94 18.19
CA VAL A 214 6.71 -3.96 18.84
C VAL A 214 7.89 -3.36 19.58
N GLY A 215 8.10 -2.04 19.51
CA GLY A 215 9.16 -1.35 20.26
C GLY A 215 10.54 -1.52 19.64
N GLU A 216 10.63 -1.91 18.37
CA GLU A 216 11.88 -1.91 17.61
C GLU A 216 12.25 -0.45 17.31
N LYS A 217 13.37 0.00 17.89
CA LYS A 217 13.98 1.32 17.68
C LYS A 217 14.94 1.30 16.50
#